data_AF-A0A8A4ZKK7-F1
#
_entry.id   AF-A0A8A4ZKK7-F1
#
_cell.length_a   1.000
_cell.length_b   1.000
_cell.length_c   1.000
_cell.angle_alpha   90.00
_cell.angle_beta   90.00
_cell.angle_gamma   90.00
#
_symmetry.space_group_name_H-M   'P 1'
#
loop_
_entity.id
_entity.type
_entity.pdbx_description
1 polymer ?
#
loop_
_entity_poly.entity_id
_entity_poly.type
_entity_poly.pdbx_seq_one_letter_code
_entity_poly.pdbx_strand_id
1 'polypeptide(L)'
;MEEGWPGALAARRYDVSRPGVTARSRRTLASITSALAQDIRAAQRNVDIDQSADADRLACLVLAVLRGIEALGKAGTGSSQLQGIAETAIDLIPRASPASINRDRAAPTIPRRP
;
A
#
# COMPACT_ATOMS: atom_id res chain seq x y z
N MET A 1 -35.79 -32.72 -23.70
CA MET A 1 -35.74 -31.26 -23.84
C MET A 1 -35.77 -30.69 -22.44
N GLU A 2 -34.62 -30.61 -21.78
CA GLU A 2 -34.48 -29.88 -20.52
C GLU A 2 -33.93 -28.50 -20.86
N GLU A 3 -34.81 -27.50 -20.83
CA GLU A 3 -34.41 -26.11 -20.93
C GLU A 3 -33.69 -25.69 -19.65
N GLY A 4 -32.41 -25.34 -19.80
CA GLY A 4 -31.62 -24.73 -18.74
C GLY A 4 -32.27 -23.42 -18.27
N TRP A 5 -32.66 -23.38 -17.01
CA TRP A 5 -33.27 -22.24 -16.34
C TRP A 5 -32.53 -20.91 -16.62
N PRO A 6 -33.22 -19.81 -17.01
CA PRO A 6 -32.61 -18.52 -17.35
C PRO A 6 -31.67 -17.96 -16.28
N GLY A 7 -31.90 -18.30 -15.00
CA GLY A 7 -31.06 -17.87 -13.88
C GLY A 7 -29.64 -18.46 -13.89
N ALA A 8 -29.41 -19.62 -14.51
CA ALA A 8 -28.08 -20.24 -14.56
C ALA A 8 -27.08 -19.45 -15.44
N LEU A 9 -27.59 -18.76 -16.47
CA LEU A 9 -26.79 -17.87 -17.32
C LEU A 9 -26.57 -16.50 -16.67
N ALA A 10 -27.53 -16.02 -15.86
CA ALA A 10 -27.38 -14.80 -15.08
C ALA A 10 -26.31 -14.93 -13.98
N ALA A 11 -26.26 -16.07 -13.29
CA ALA A 11 -25.23 -16.38 -12.29
C ALA A 11 -23.81 -16.41 -12.89
N ARG A 12 -23.63 -16.91 -14.13
CA ARG A 12 -22.32 -16.88 -14.82
C ARG A 12 -21.84 -15.48 -15.21
N ARG A 13 -22.74 -14.51 -15.30
CA ARG A 13 -22.41 -13.13 -15.68
C ARG A 13 -21.86 -12.31 -14.49
N TYR A 14 -22.16 -12.74 -13.27
CA TYR A 14 -21.75 -12.09 -12.02
C TYR A 14 -20.79 -12.92 -11.16
N ASP A 15 -20.11 -13.90 -11.75
CA ASP A 15 -19.07 -14.61 -11.02
C ASP A 15 -17.82 -13.71 -10.87
N VAL A 16 -17.64 -13.16 -9.67
CA VAL A 16 -16.46 -12.38 -9.25
C VAL A 16 -15.18 -13.22 -9.24
N SER A 17 -15.30 -14.55 -9.37
CA SER A 17 -14.19 -15.50 -9.50
C SER A 17 -13.73 -15.69 -10.95
N ARG A 18 -14.29 -14.94 -11.91
CA ARG A 18 -13.82 -14.99 -13.31
C ARG A 18 -12.32 -14.68 -13.36
N PRO A 19 -11.50 -15.58 -13.95
CA PRO A 19 -10.03 -15.42 -13.98
C PRO A 19 -9.55 -14.05 -14.49
N GLY A 20 -10.31 -13.44 -15.42
CA GLY A 20 -10.02 -12.10 -15.93
C GLY A 20 -10.23 -10.96 -14.92
N VAL A 21 -11.23 -11.06 -14.04
CA VAL A 21 -11.49 -10.06 -12.99
C VAL A 21 -10.39 -10.14 -11.93
N THR A 22 -10.08 -11.34 -11.43
CA THR A 22 -9.00 -11.52 -10.45
C THR A 22 -7.65 -11.07 -11.00
N ALA A 23 -7.31 -11.43 -12.25
CA ALA A 23 -6.05 -11.02 -12.87
C ALA A 23 -5.97 -9.49 -13.06
N ARG A 24 -7.08 -8.85 -13.48
CA ARG A 24 -7.13 -7.40 -13.62
C ARG A 24 -7.00 -6.70 -12.28
N SER A 25 -7.72 -7.14 -11.26
CA SER A 25 -7.63 -6.59 -9.90
C SER A 25 -6.21 -6.69 -9.35
N ARG A 26 -5.56 -7.86 -9.50
CA ARG A 26 -4.15 -8.04 -9.09
C ARG A 26 -3.21 -7.05 -9.79
N ARG A 27 -3.37 -6.87 -11.10
CA ARG A 27 -2.57 -5.91 -11.87
C ARG A 27 -2.78 -4.49 -11.37
N THR A 28 -4.03 -4.08 -11.15
CA THR A 28 -4.36 -2.74 -10.65
C THR A 28 -3.76 -2.52 -9.26
N LEU A 29 -3.90 -3.48 -8.35
CA LEU A 29 -3.31 -3.38 -7.01
C LEU A 29 -1.78 -3.25 -7.09
N ALA A 30 -1.12 -4.05 -7.93
CA ALA A 30 0.32 -3.93 -8.15
C ALA A 30 0.74 -2.56 -8.71
N SER A 31 -0.02 -2.00 -9.65
CA SER A 31 0.22 -0.65 -10.16
C SER A 31 0.07 0.42 -9.07
N ILE A 32 -0.94 0.29 -8.20
CA ILE A 32 -1.14 1.21 -7.07
C ILE A 32 0.03 1.09 -6.08
N THR A 33 0.43 -0.13 -5.71
CA THR A 33 1.60 -0.33 -4.82
C THR A 33 2.85 0.29 -5.42
N SER A 34 3.08 0.13 -6.73
CA SER A 34 4.23 0.72 -7.41
C SER A 34 4.21 2.25 -7.37
N ALA A 35 3.03 2.88 -7.53
CA ALA A 35 2.89 4.33 -7.43
C ALA A 35 3.16 4.81 -6.00
N LEU A 36 2.57 4.17 -4.99
CA LEU A 36 2.81 4.48 -3.58
C LEU A 36 4.30 4.36 -3.22
N ALA A 37 4.99 3.34 -3.72
CA ALA A 37 6.41 3.17 -3.49
C ALA A 37 7.25 4.27 -4.17
N GLN A 38 6.80 4.83 -5.30
CA GLN A 38 7.46 5.99 -5.92
C GLN A 38 7.27 7.25 -5.07
N ASP A 39 6.07 7.47 -4.55
CA ASP A 39 5.76 8.61 -3.68
C ASP A 39 6.57 8.55 -2.38
N ILE A 40 6.66 7.36 -1.75
CA ILE A 40 7.48 7.16 -0.55
C ILE A 40 8.96 7.45 -0.86
N ARG A 41 9.51 6.94 -1.97
CA ARG A 41 10.88 7.24 -2.37
C ARG A 41 11.08 8.74 -2.66
N ALA A 42 10.07 9.43 -3.17
CA ALA A 42 10.13 10.89 -3.37
C ALA A 42 10.20 11.63 -2.03
N ALA A 43 9.35 11.25 -1.07
CA ALA A 43 9.38 11.79 0.29
C ALA A 43 10.71 11.48 1.01
N GLN A 44 11.31 10.31 0.78
CA GLN A 44 12.64 9.98 1.30
C GLN A 44 13.74 10.88 0.73
N ARG A 45 13.70 11.20 -0.58
CA ARG A 45 14.64 12.16 -1.20
C ARG A 45 14.51 13.56 -0.62
N ASN A 46 13.30 13.94 -0.22
CA ASN A 46 13.02 15.21 0.46
C ASN A 46 13.30 15.18 1.97
N VAL A 47 13.73 14.03 2.51
CA VAL A 47 14.00 13.83 3.95
C VAL A 47 12.73 14.00 4.81
N ASP A 48 11.56 13.73 4.26
CA ASP A 48 10.30 13.69 5.00
C ASP A 48 10.09 12.32 5.70
N ILE A 49 10.58 11.25 5.06
CA ILE A 49 10.53 9.86 5.51
C ILE A 49 11.96 9.35 5.70
N ASP A 50 12.18 8.49 6.70
CA ASP A 50 13.48 7.86 6.94
C ASP A 50 13.99 7.10 5.69
N GLN A 51 15.20 7.41 5.25
CA GLN A 51 15.82 6.84 4.04
C GLN A 51 16.11 5.34 4.19
N SER A 52 16.28 4.85 5.41
CA SER A 52 16.51 3.42 5.70
C SER A 52 15.22 2.60 5.70
N ALA A 53 14.05 3.24 5.69
CA ALA A 53 12.78 2.52 5.65
C ALA A 53 12.56 1.84 4.29
N ASP A 54 12.09 0.60 4.32
CA ASP A 54 11.76 -0.17 3.12
C ASP A 54 10.50 0.40 2.45
N ALA A 55 10.70 1.14 1.36
CA ALA A 55 9.63 1.82 0.64
C ALA A 55 8.59 0.86 0.04
N ASP A 56 8.99 -0.34 -0.39
CA ASP A 56 8.07 -1.30 -0.99
C ASP A 56 7.19 -1.95 0.08
N ARG A 57 7.74 -2.24 1.27
CA ARG A 57 6.95 -2.70 2.42
C ARG A 57 5.99 -1.63 2.93
N LEU A 58 6.43 -0.38 3.02
CA LEU A 58 5.56 0.73 3.41
C LEU A 58 4.43 0.95 2.40
N ALA A 59 4.71 0.84 1.10
CA ALA A 59 3.67 0.92 0.07
C ALA A 59 2.63 -0.20 0.19
N CYS A 60 3.07 -1.42 0.50
CA CYS A 60 2.17 -2.54 0.77
C CYS A 60 1.29 -2.28 2.00
N LEU A 61 1.86 -1.75 3.08
CA LEU A 61 1.13 -1.37 4.29
C LEU A 61 0.06 -0.32 3.99
N VAL A 62 0.43 0.77 3.31
CA VAL A 62 -0.50 1.85 2.95
C VAL A 62 -1.64 1.32 2.07
N LEU A 63 -1.34 0.46 1.09
CA LEU A 63 -2.39 -0.16 0.27
C LEU A 63 -3.34 -1.03 1.12
N ALA A 64 -2.79 -1.83 2.05
CA ALA A 64 -3.59 -2.67 2.92
C ALA A 64 -4.53 -1.83 3.81
N VAL A 65 -4.02 -0.75 4.41
CA VAL A 65 -4.82 0.19 5.20
C VAL A 65 -5.91 0.83 4.35
N LEU A 66 -5.58 1.34 3.17
CA LEU A 66 -6.57 1.97 2.27
C LEU A 66 -7.72 1.01 1.92
N ARG A 67 -7.39 -0.25 1.61
CA ARG A 67 -8.40 -1.28 1.30
C ARG A 67 -9.20 -1.70 2.54
N GLY A 68 -8.58 -1.73 3.71
CA GLY A 68 -9.26 -1.95 4.99
C GLY A 68 -10.27 -0.84 5.31
N ILE A 69 -9.87 0.43 5.17
CA ILE A 69 -10.74 1.60 5.35
C ILE A 69 -11.93 1.55 4.38
N GLU A 70 -11.70 1.22 3.11
CA GLU A 70 -12.76 1.06 2.12
C GLU A 70 -13.75 -0.05 2.51
N ALA A 71 -13.26 -1.19 2.98
CA ALA A 71 -14.10 -2.30 3.41
C ALA A 71 -14.92 -1.95 4.66
N LEU A 72 -14.31 -1.31 5.66
CA LEU A 72 -14.98 -0.85 6.88
C LEU A 72 -16.03 0.23 6.59
N GLY A 73 -15.73 1.16 5.70
CA GLY A 73 -16.70 2.16 5.25
C GLY A 73 -17.91 1.54 4.56
N LYS A 74 -17.69 0.53 3.70
CA LYS A 74 -18.78 -0.26 3.10
C LYS A 74 -19.60 -1.04 4.12
N ALA A 75 -19.01 -1.40 5.26
CA ALA A 75 -19.69 -2.05 6.37
C ALA A 75 -20.40 -1.08 7.33
N GLY A 76 -20.34 0.24 7.09
CA GLY A 76 -21.04 1.25 7.88
C GLY A 76 -20.24 1.83 9.06
N THR A 77 -18.93 1.59 9.12
CA THR A 77 -18.06 2.28 10.10
C THR A 77 -18.09 3.80 9.87
N GLY A 78 -18.24 4.57 10.96
CA GLY A 78 -18.40 6.03 10.88
C GLY A 78 -17.13 6.74 10.40
N SER A 79 -17.31 7.86 9.69
CA SER A 79 -16.20 8.62 9.08
C SER A 79 -15.12 9.07 10.07
N SER A 80 -15.49 9.44 11.30
CA SER A 80 -14.53 9.82 12.34
C SER A 80 -13.63 8.66 12.77
N GLN A 81 -14.19 7.44 12.85
CA GLN A 81 -13.42 6.25 13.16
C GLN A 81 -12.48 5.88 12.00
N LEU A 82 -12.96 5.98 10.76
CA LEU A 82 -12.13 5.74 9.57
C LEU A 82 -10.98 6.75 9.47
N GLN A 83 -11.24 8.02 9.79
CA GLN A 83 -10.22 9.06 9.86
C GLN A 83 -9.16 8.74 10.92
N GLY A 84 -9.57 8.33 12.13
CA GLY A 84 -8.62 7.93 13.17
C GLY A 84 -7.72 6.75 12.76
N ILE A 85 -8.24 5.79 11.97
CA ILE A 85 -7.43 4.71 11.39
C ILE A 85 -6.39 5.27 10.42
N ALA A 86 -6.79 6.19 9.54
CA ALA A 86 -5.89 6.79 8.58
C ALA A 86 -4.77 7.59 9.27
N GLU A 87 -5.12 8.41 10.27
CA GLU A 87 -4.18 9.19 11.07
C GLU A 87 -3.19 8.26 11.81
N THR A 88 -3.70 7.22 12.47
CA THR A 88 -2.85 6.22 13.14
C THR A 88 -1.87 5.56 12.17
N ALA A 89 -2.32 5.23 10.95
CA ALA A 89 -1.46 4.62 9.94
C ALA A 89 -0.38 5.58 9.44
N ILE A 90 -0.68 6.89 9.33
CA ILE A 90 0.29 7.92 8.98
C ILE A 90 1.36 8.06 10.07
N ASP A 91 0.96 7.98 11.35
CA ASP A 91 1.90 8.06 12.48
C ASP A 91 2.88 6.88 12.54
N LEU A 92 2.53 5.73 11.95
CA LEU A 92 3.43 4.58 11.82
C LEU A 92 4.49 4.76 10.74
N ILE A 93 4.37 5.75 9.86
CA ILE A 93 5.36 6.00 8.81
C ILE A 93 6.62 6.62 9.44
N PRO A 94 7.80 5.97 9.32
CA PRO A 94 9.03 6.48 9.92
C PRO A 94 9.42 7.84 9.36
N ARG A 95 9.39 8.86 10.22
CA ARG A 95 9.85 10.22 9.86
C ARG A 95 11.37 10.25 9.87
N ALA A 96 11.95 11.06 9.00
CA ALA A 96 13.38 11.33 9.09
C ALA A 96 13.69 12.00 10.42
N SER A 97 14.71 11.49 11.13
CA SER A 97 15.19 12.08 12.38
C SER A 97 16.62 12.57 12.16
N PRO A 98 17.06 13.66 12.81
CA PRO A 98 18.46 14.09 12.76
C PRO A 98 19.46 12.96 13.08
N ALA A 99 19.05 11.98 13.91
CA ALA A 99 19.87 10.81 14.23
C ALA A 99 19.95 9.76 13.09
N SER A 100 18.95 9.65 12.21
CA SER A 100 19.03 8.76 11.04
C SER A 100 19.80 9.40 9.89
N ILE A 101 19.68 10.73 9.72
CA ILE A 101 20.46 11.50 8.72
C ILE A 101 21.97 11.38 8.98
N ASN A 102 22.40 11.44 10.25
CA ASN A 102 23.82 11.40 10.60
C ASN A 102 24.43 9.98 10.47
N ARG A 103 23.62 8.93 10.58
CA ARG A 103 24.07 7.53 10.54
C ARG A 103 24.52 7.13 9.14
N ASP A 104 23.85 7.61 8.10
CA ASP A 104 24.24 7.40 6.69
C ASP A 104 25.48 8.21 6.29
N ARG A 105 25.76 9.33 6.96
CA ARG A 105 26.94 10.17 6.68
C ARG A 105 28.24 9.61 7.27
N ALA A 106 28.16 8.71 8.24
CA ALA A 106 29.27 8.32 9.11
C ALA A 106 30.05 7.04 8.68
N ALA A 107 29.79 6.44 7.52
CA ALA A 107 30.49 5.22 7.06
C ALA A 107 31.40 5.44 5.83
N PRO A 108 32.53 4.73 5.70
CA PRO A 108 33.72 4.78 6.54
C PRO A 108 34.88 5.52 5.84
N THR A 109 35.66 6.26 6.63
CA THR A 109 36.94 6.88 6.23
C THR A 109 37.93 5.78 5.84
N ILE A 110 38.31 5.73 4.56
CA ILE A 110 39.35 4.83 4.04
C ILE A 110 40.64 5.04 4.85
N PRO A 111 41.23 4.01 5.48
CA PRO A 111 42.49 4.19 6.20
C PRO A 111 43.60 4.49 5.19
N ARG A 112 44.27 5.65 5.33
CA ARG A 112 45.50 5.94 4.59
C ARG A 112 46.59 5.02 5.13
N ARG A 113 47.12 4.15 4.27
CA ARG A 113 48.31 3.33 4.57
C ARG A 113 49.54 4.23 4.77
N PRO A 114 50.48 3.82 5.64
CA PRO A 114 51.67 4.59 5.97
C PRO A 114 52.64 4.74 4.80
#